data_AF-A0A3L7MP94-F1
#
_entry.id   AF-A0A3L7MP94-F1
#
_cell.length_a   1.000
_cell.length_b   1.000
_cell.length_c   1.000
_cell.angle_alpha   90.00
_cell.angle_beta   90.00
_cell.angle_gamma   90.00
#
_symmetry.space_group_name_H-M   'P 1'
#
loop_
_entity.id
_entity.type
_entity.pdbx_description
1 polymer ?
#
loop_
_entity_poly.entity_id
_entity_poly.type
_entity_poly.pdbx_seq_one_letter_code
_entity_poly.pdbx_strand_id
1 'polypeptide(L)'
;MTTPAVPANIPVDPVNMPAVPGRVVATWRMLLVALVTIYCTLATLVVRGLIGGFGLGPLDCFLIAVSTLIATLAVLPMGAVIDLPEALWQHWIPERRWRAGRCPTCGYDAHRTLCPECGTPFVPPVAYASDWHTLRRTVWIVFPSWAMGVAAGLVLMHFDERSFVSKVDSMRRSEPELREHSHTRAWPAEFATMTWTAGRGFAGLPPFESPKTDRAIDK
;
A
#
# COMPACT_ATOMS: atom_id res chain seq x y z
N MET A 1 -11.96 54.91 23.72
CA MET A 1 -11.91 54.24 22.41
C MET A 1 -12.50 52.86 22.59
N THR A 2 -13.74 52.68 22.18
CA THR A 2 -14.50 51.43 22.28
C THR A 2 -14.14 50.55 21.08
N THR A 3 -13.47 49.43 21.33
CA THR A 3 -13.19 48.39 20.32
C THR A 3 -14.53 47.82 19.86
N PRO A 4 -14.91 47.91 18.57
CA PRO A 4 -16.14 47.28 18.12
C PRO A 4 -16.01 45.76 18.27
N ALA A 5 -16.92 45.17 19.05
CA ALA A 5 -17.04 43.72 19.19
C ALA A 5 -17.43 43.14 17.83
N VAL A 6 -16.54 42.31 17.27
CA VAL A 6 -16.86 41.54 16.05
C VAL A 6 -17.96 40.54 16.43
N PRO A 7 -19.09 40.51 15.70
CA PRO A 7 -20.15 39.54 15.98
C PRO A 7 -19.59 38.13 15.82
N ALA A 8 -19.73 37.31 16.86
CA ALA A 8 -19.22 35.94 16.96
C ALA A 8 -19.85 34.94 15.95
N ASN A 9 -20.66 35.43 15.02
CA ASN A 9 -21.51 34.66 14.12
C ASN A 9 -21.38 35.11 12.66
N ILE A 10 -20.22 35.58 12.23
CA ILE A 10 -19.93 35.61 10.78
C ILE A 10 -19.69 34.14 10.40
N PRO A 11 -20.58 33.49 9.63
CA PRO A 11 -20.27 32.18 9.10
C PRO A 11 -18.95 32.32 8.33
N VAL A 12 -17.91 31.62 8.80
CA VAL A 12 -16.70 31.47 8.02
C VAL A 12 -17.14 30.65 6.82
N ASP A 13 -17.45 31.32 5.72
CA ASP A 13 -17.81 30.65 4.50
C ASP A 13 -16.65 29.68 4.18
N PRO A 14 -16.91 28.35 4.08
CA PRO A 14 -15.89 27.37 3.75
C PRO A 14 -15.25 27.64 2.36
N VAL A 15 -15.83 28.58 1.62
CA VAL A 15 -15.48 29.05 0.28
C VAL A 15 -14.02 29.55 0.18
N ASN A 16 -13.39 29.97 1.28
CA ASN A 16 -12.04 30.57 1.25
C ASN A 16 -10.93 29.71 1.88
N MET A 17 -11.14 28.40 2.06
CA MET A 17 -10.01 27.51 2.38
C MET A 17 -9.15 27.28 1.14
N PRO A 18 -7.81 27.29 1.27
CA PRO A 18 -6.93 26.95 0.16
C PRO A 18 -7.21 25.52 -0.29
N ALA A 19 -7.79 25.38 -1.48
CA ALA A 19 -8.04 24.07 -2.09
C ALA A 19 -6.72 23.43 -2.54
N VAL A 20 -6.61 22.11 -2.36
CA VAL A 20 -5.46 21.36 -2.88
C VAL A 20 -5.54 21.34 -4.41
N PRO A 21 -4.44 21.64 -5.13
CA PRO A 21 -4.44 21.49 -6.57
C PRO A 21 -4.81 20.06 -6.96
N GLY A 22 -5.81 19.89 -7.84
CA GLY A 22 -6.33 18.56 -8.20
C GLY A 22 -5.26 17.60 -8.75
N ARG A 23 -4.22 18.14 -9.40
CA ARG A 23 -3.06 17.35 -9.86
C ARG A 23 -2.30 16.70 -8.71
N VAL A 24 -2.10 17.43 -7.61
CA VAL A 24 -1.38 16.91 -6.43
C VAL A 24 -2.17 15.77 -5.79
N VAL A 25 -3.49 15.94 -5.64
CA VAL A 25 -4.38 14.88 -5.12
C VAL A 25 -4.36 13.65 -6.03
N ALA A 26 -4.44 13.83 -7.34
CA ALA A 26 -4.41 12.74 -8.31
C ALA A 26 -3.07 11.99 -8.27
N THR A 27 -1.94 12.69 -8.34
CA THR A 27 -0.60 12.09 -8.27
C THR A 27 -0.41 11.33 -6.95
N TRP A 28 -0.85 11.90 -5.84
CA TRP A 28 -0.78 11.25 -4.53
C TRP A 28 -1.58 9.95 -4.48
N ARG A 29 -2.83 9.98 -4.95
CA ARG A 29 -3.69 8.78 -5.00
C ARG A 29 -3.12 7.71 -5.90
N MET A 30 -2.58 8.08 -7.06
CA MET A 30 -1.92 7.13 -7.96
C MET A 30 -0.69 6.48 -7.32
N LEU A 31 0.12 7.26 -6.59
CA LEU A 31 1.26 6.75 -5.85
C LEU A 31 0.83 5.77 -4.75
N LEU A 32 -0.24 6.08 -4.02
CA LEU A 32 -0.78 5.19 -2.99
C LEU A 32 -1.33 3.89 -3.60
N VAL A 33 -2.10 3.97 -4.68
CA VAL A 33 -2.58 2.78 -5.41
C VAL A 33 -1.39 1.92 -5.83
N ALA A 34 -0.38 2.51 -6.47
CA ALA A 34 0.81 1.78 -6.88
C ALA A 34 1.52 1.10 -5.70
N LEU A 35 1.72 1.83 -4.60
CA LEU A 35 2.40 1.30 -3.41
C LEU A 35 1.62 0.15 -2.75
N VAL A 36 0.30 0.30 -2.61
CA VAL A 36 -0.57 -0.75 -2.05
C VAL A 36 -0.60 -1.97 -2.97
N THR A 37 -0.72 -1.77 -4.29
CA THR A 37 -0.69 -2.87 -5.26
C THR A 37 0.65 -3.60 -5.23
N ILE A 38 1.79 -2.89 -5.19
CA ILE A 38 3.11 -3.51 -5.05
C ILE A 38 3.20 -4.30 -3.75
N TYR A 39 2.81 -3.70 -2.62
CA TYR A 39 2.80 -4.37 -1.32
C TYR A 39 1.97 -5.66 -1.34
N CYS A 40 0.72 -5.59 -1.85
CA CYS A 40 -0.15 -6.75 -1.95
C CYS A 40 0.42 -7.82 -2.89
N THR A 41 1.06 -7.42 -4.00
CA THR A 41 1.75 -8.34 -4.92
C THR A 41 2.86 -9.11 -4.20
N LEU A 42 3.71 -8.41 -3.47
CA LEU A 42 4.80 -9.02 -2.69
C LEU A 42 4.24 -9.93 -1.59
N ALA A 43 3.21 -9.47 -0.87
CA ALA A 43 2.55 -10.26 0.15
C ALA A 43 1.95 -11.55 -0.44
N THR A 44 1.33 -11.49 -1.62
CA THR A 44 0.82 -12.67 -2.33
C THR A 44 1.92 -13.68 -2.62
N LEU A 45 3.08 -13.23 -3.10
CA LEU A 45 4.22 -14.11 -3.39
C LEU A 45 4.79 -14.74 -2.11
N VAL A 46 4.94 -13.97 -1.04
CA VAL A 46 5.41 -14.46 0.27
C VAL A 46 4.43 -15.47 0.87
N VAL A 47 3.14 -15.14 0.90
CA VAL A 47 2.09 -16.04 1.41
C VAL A 47 2.08 -17.35 0.63
N ARG A 48 2.22 -17.29 -0.70
CA ARG A 48 2.32 -18.48 -1.53
C ARG A 48 3.52 -19.36 -1.15
N GLY A 49 4.68 -18.73 -0.92
CA GLY A 49 5.88 -19.44 -0.48
C GLY A 49 5.71 -20.09 0.89
N LEU A 50 4.98 -19.44 1.81
CA LEU A 50 4.68 -19.97 3.15
C LEU A 50 3.70 -21.14 3.12
N ILE A 51 2.64 -21.05 2.31
CA ILE A 51 1.65 -22.13 2.15
C ILE A 51 2.30 -23.35 1.50
N GLY A 52 3.27 -23.16 0.59
CA GLY A 52 3.85 -24.25 -0.18
C GLY A 52 2.85 -24.82 -1.20
N GLY A 53 3.25 -25.83 -1.95
CA GLY A 53 2.50 -26.41 -3.07
C GLY A 53 2.96 -25.92 -4.44
N PHE A 54 2.43 -26.55 -5.49
CA PHE A 54 2.71 -26.25 -6.89
C PHE A 54 1.39 -26.19 -7.68
N GLY A 55 1.19 -25.16 -8.51
CA GLY A 55 -0.09 -24.88 -9.16
C GLY A 55 -1.05 -24.02 -8.32
N LEU A 56 -2.26 -23.80 -8.85
CA LEU A 56 -3.32 -22.98 -8.23
C LEU A 56 -4.60 -23.80 -8.07
N GLY A 57 -4.85 -24.31 -6.85
CA GLY A 57 -6.15 -24.84 -6.46
C GLY A 57 -7.12 -23.74 -5.99
N PRO A 58 -8.45 -23.96 -6.03
CA PRO A 58 -9.43 -23.00 -5.51
C PRO A 58 -9.21 -22.67 -4.02
N LEU A 59 -8.81 -23.66 -3.23
CA LEU A 59 -8.51 -23.49 -1.81
C LEU A 59 -7.26 -22.60 -1.59
N ASP A 60 -6.21 -22.79 -2.39
CA ASP A 60 -5.00 -21.97 -2.32
C ASP A 60 -5.30 -20.52 -2.65
N CYS A 61 -6.08 -20.29 -3.72
CA CYS A 61 -6.53 -18.94 -4.11
C CYS A 61 -7.29 -18.25 -2.97
N PHE A 62 -8.19 -18.98 -2.30
CA PHE A 62 -8.93 -18.46 -1.16
C PHE A 62 -8.02 -18.11 0.02
N LEU A 63 -7.12 -19.02 0.40
CA LEU A 63 -6.17 -18.79 1.49
C LEU A 63 -5.24 -17.60 1.19
N ILE A 64 -4.70 -17.53 -0.02
CA ILE A 64 -3.87 -16.42 -0.48
C ILE A 64 -4.65 -15.10 -0.40
N ALA A 65 -5.89 -15.06 -0.89
CA ALA A 65 -6.72 -13.87 -0.84
C ALA A 65 -6.99 -13.42 0.60
N VAL A 66 -7.37 -14.33 1.49
CA VAL A 66 -7.65 -14.00 2.90
C VAL A 66 -6.39 -13.58 3.65
N SER A 67 -5.28 -14.30 3.51
CA SER A 67 -4.02 -13.96 4.17
C SER A 67 -3.45 -12.62 3.69
N THR A 68 -3.57 -12.33 2.39
CA THR A 68 -3.15 -11.02 1.85
C THR A 68 -4.07 -9.90 2.32
N LEU A 69 -5.38 -10.15 2.45
CA LEU A 69 -6.32 -9.19 3.03
C LEU A 69 -5.94 -8.86 4.48
N ILE A 70 -5.61 -9.87 5.29
CA ILE A 70 -5.12 -9.69 6.66
C ILE A 70 -3.81 -8.90 6.66
N ALA A 71 -2.86 -9.23 5.78
CA ALA A 71 -1.61 -8.48 5.64
C ALA A 71 -1.85 -7.01 5.23
N THR A 72 -2.94 -6.72 4.52
CA THR A 72 -3.34 -5.37 4.14
C THR A 72 -3.82 -4.54 5.34
N LEU A 73 -4.20 -5.17 6.45
CA LEU A 73 -4.51 -4.46 7.70
C LEU A 73 -3.30 -3.69 8.24
N ALA A 74 -2.06 -4.15 7.97
CA ALA A 74 -0.85 -3.42 8.32
C ALA A 74 -0.71 -2.08 7.58
N VAL A 75 -1.46 -1.90 6.49
CA VAL A 75 -1.54 -0.66 5.70
C VAL A 75 -2.64 0.26 6.23
N LEU A 76 -3.56 -0.18 7.09
CA LEU A 76 -4.63 0.67 7.63
C LEU A 76 -4.13 1.92 8.36
N PRO A 77 -3.01 1.91 9.12
CA PRO A 77 -2.45 3.14 9.68
C PRO A 77 -2.05 4.16 8.60
N MET A 78 -1.73 3.72 7.38
CA MET A 78 -1.52 4.61 6.22
C MET A 78 -2.83 5.23 5.71
N GLY A 79 -4.00 4.83 6.23
CA GLY A 79 -5.27 5.52 5.97
C GLY A 79 -5.22 7.00 6.36
N ALA A 80 -4.49 7.35 7.43
CA ALA A 80 -4.23 8.74 7.79
C ALA A 80 -3.39 9.49 6.73
N VAL A 81 -2.62 8.75 5.93
CA VAL A 81 -1.76 9.27 4.85
C VAL A 81 -2.57 9.52 3.56
N ILE A 82 -3.74 8.90 3.41
CA ILE A 82 -4.59 9.07 2.21
C ILE A 82 -5.03 10.52 2.04
N ASP A 83 -5.46 11.15 3.12
CA ASP A 83 -5.90 12.54 3.12
C ASP A 83 -4.74 13.51 3.44
N LEU A 84 -3.47 13.07 3.43
CA LEU A 84 -2.33 13.91 3.80
C LEU A 84 -2.24 15.23 3.01
N PRO A 85 -2.44 15.27 1.67
CA PRO A 85 -2.44 16.53 0.93
C PRO A 85 -3.57 17.46 1.39
N GLU A 86 -4.77 16.91 1.65
CA GLU A 86 -5.92 17.67 2.13
C GLU A 86 -5.65 18.19 3.56
N ALA A 87 -5.18 17.32 4.46
CA ALA A 87 -4.77 17.66 5.82
C ALA A 87 -3.68 18.74 5.87
N LEU A 88 -2.66 18.62 5.00
CA LEU A 88 -1.53 19.55 4.96
C LEU A 88 -1.98 20.94 4.50
N TRP A 89 -2.73 21.03 3.39
CA TRP A 89 -3.14 22.30 2.80
C TRP A 89 -4.29 22.97 3.54
N GLN A 90 -5.28 22.21 4.01
CA GLN A 90 -6.50 22.76 4.60
C GLN A 90 -6.36 22.97 6.12
N HIS A 91 -5.49 22.23 6.81
CA HIS A 91 -5.39 22.29 8.27
C HIS A 91 -4.00 22.68 8.75
N TRP A 92 -2.93 21.96 8.38
CA TRP A 92 -1.60 22.20 8.96
C TRP A 92 -0.94 23.51 8.50
N ILE A 93 -0.99 23.84 7.21
CA ILE A 93 -0.43 25.10 6.70
C ILE A 93 -1.19 26.31 7.29
N PRO A 94 -2.54 26.36 7.27
CA PRO A 94 -3.31 27.42 7.90
C PRO A 94 -3.05 27.55 9.40
N GLU A 95 -2.99 26.43 10.14
CA GLU A 95 -2.70 26.42 11.57
C GLU A 95 -1.31 26.97 11.88
N ARG A 96 -0.30 26.57 11.10
CA ARG A 96 1.06 27.09 11.25
C ARG A 96 1.12 28.59 10.99
N ARG A 97 0.39 29.09 9.98
CA ARG A 97 0.30 30.53 9.68
C ARG A 97 -0.38 31.29 10.82
N TRP A 98 -1.50 30.77 11.31
CA TRP A 98 -2.23 31.35 12.44
C TRP A 98 -1.36 31.46 13.69
N ARG A 99 -0.65 30.39 14.07
CA ARG A 99 0.30 30.39 15.20
C ARG A 99 1.46 31.38 15.02
N ALA A 100 1.84 31.67 13.77
CA ALA A 100 2.84 32.67 13.45
C ALA A 100 2.27 34.11 13.40
N GLY A 101 1.00 34.32 13.73
CA GLY A 101 0.33 35.63 13.66
C GLY A 101 -0.01 36.08 12.23
N ARG A 102 -0.05 35.15 11.28
CA ARG A 102 -0.35 35.40 9.86
C ARG A 102 -1.73 34.91 9.48
N CYS A 103 -2.32 35.53 8.47
CA CYS A 103 -3.60 35.09 7.91
C CYS A 103 -3.53 33.61 7.49
N PRO A 104 -4.46 32.74 7.97
CA PRO A 104 -4.47 31.31 7.63
C PRO A 104 -4.62 31.05 6.13
N THR A 105 -5.43 31.87 5.44
CA THR A 105 -5.77 31.72 4.01
C THR A 105 -4.66 32.20 3.08
N CYS A 106 -4.30 33.49 3.13
CA CYS A 106 -3.34 34.08 2.19
C CYS A 106 -1.89 34.14 2.72
N GLY A 107 -1.68 34.03 4.04
CA GLY A 107 -0.35 34.12 4.66
C GLY A 107 0.15 35.54 4.91
N TYR A 108 -0.64 36.59 4.67
CA TYR A 108 -0.29 37.98 4.99
C TYR A 108 -0.12 38.18 6.50
N ASP A 109 0.80 39.06 6.91
CA ASP A 109 1.01 39.43 8.32
C ASP A 109 -0.19 40.28 8.82
N ALA A 110 -1.22 39.60 9.31
CA ALA A 110 -2.44 40.21 9.81
C ALA A 110 -2.60 39.89 11.31
N HIS A 111 -2.29 40.88 12.16
CA HIS A 111 -2.56 40.83 13.61
C HIS A 111 -3.93 41.44 13.98
N ARG A 112 -4.83 41.60 13.01
CA ARG A 112 -6.11 42.29 13.15
C ARG A 112 -7.26 41.31 12.94
N THR A 113 -8.46 41.68 13.41
CA THR A 113 -9.69 40.87 13.29
C THR A 113 -10.06 40.49 11.86
N LEU A 114 -9.67 41.30 10.86
CA LEU A 114 -9.86 41.02 9.44
C LEU A 114 -8.53 41.15 8.69
N CYS A 115 -8.27 40.24 7.75
CA CYS A 115 -7.13 40.34 6.85
C CYS A 115 -7.35 41.44 5.80
N PRO A 116 -6.41 42.39 5.60
CA PRO A 116 -6.57 43.46 4.62
C PRO A 116 -6.46 42.99 3.16
N GLU A 117 -5.81 41.84 2.90
CA GLU A 117 -5.61 41.31 1.54
C GLU A 117 -6.80 40.48 1.06
N CYS A 118 -7.19 39.46 1.84
CA CYS A 118 -8.23 38.51 1.44
C CYS A 118 -9.56 38.72 2.17
N GLY A 119 -9.67 39.70 3.08
CA GLY A 119 -10.90 40.00 3.81
C GLY A 119 -11.34 38.92 4.81
N THR A 120 -10.60 37.82 4.95
CA THR A 120 -10.97 36.71 5.83
C THR A 120 -10.75 37.09 7.30
N PRO A 121 -11.65 36.69 8.21
CA PRO A 121 -11.47 36.94 9.64
C PRO A 121 -10.24 36.18 10.17
N PHE A 122 -9.54 36.80 11.12
CA PHE A 122 -8.41 36.17 11.81
C PHE A 122 -8.93 35.29 12.96
N VAL A 123 -9.40 34.10 12.59
CA VAL A 123 -9.92 33.09 13.52
C VAL A 123 -9.08 31.80 13.45
N PRO A 124 -8.99 31.03 14.55
CA PRO A 124 -8.29 29.75 14.53
C PRO A 124 -8.96 28.79 13.52
N PRO A 125 -8.17 28.09 12.69
CA PRO A 125 -8.73 27.12 11.74
C PRO A 125 -9.29 25.89 12.47
N VAL A 126 -10.26 25.23 11.85
CA VAL A 126 -10.88 24.02 12.40
C VAL A 126 -9.87 22.88 12.42
N ALA A 127 -9.78 22.18 13.56
CA ALA A 127 -8.90 21.02 13.70
C ALA A 127 -9.31 19.89 12.74
N TYR A 128 -8.32 19.19 12.17
CA TYR A 128 -8.57 18.03 11.33
C TYR A 128 -9.21 16.90 12.16
N ALA A 129 -10.38 16.45 11.74
CA ALA A 129 -11.05 15.28 12.29
C ALA A 129 -11.16 14.21 11.19
N SER A 130 -10.78 12.98 11.52
CA SER A 130 -10.96 11.85 10.62
C SER A 130 -12.44 11.47 10.56
N ASP A 131 -13.10 11.83 9.46
CA ASP A 131 -14.52 11.57 9.25
C ASP A 131 -14.79 10.19 8.64
N TRP A 132 -16.04 9.73 8.72
CA TRP A 132 -16.52 8.53 8.01
C TRP A 132 -16.23 8.58 6.50
N HIS A 133 -16.17 9.79 5.92
CA HIS A 133 -15.79 10.00 4.53
C HIS A 133 -14.36 9.55 4.23
N THR A 134 -13.40 9.80 5.14
CA THR A 134 -12.01 9.34 5.04
C THR A 134 -11.94 7.81 5.03
N LEU A 135 -12.71 7.16 5.91
CA LEU A 135 -12.77 5.69 5.95
C LEU A 135 -13.33 5.14 4.63
N ARG A 136 -14.44 5.71 4.14
CA ARG A 136 -15.05 5.29 2.86
C ARG A 136 -14.05 5.44 1.69
N ARG A 137 -13.34 6.58 1.59
CA ARG A 137 -12.31 6.79 0.56
C ARG A 137 -11.17 5.79 0.68
N THR A 138 -10.74 5.50 1.91
CA THR A 138 -9.72 4.47 2.19
C THR A 138 -10.12 3.13 1.60
N VAL A 139 -11.34 2.67 1.88
CA VAL A 139 -11.84 1.39 1.35
C VAL A 139 -11.86 1.37 -0.18
N TRP A 140 -12.30 2.47 -0.81
CA TRP A 140 -12.35 2.59 -2.27
C TRP A 140 -10.97 2.57 -2.95
N ILE A 141 -9.90 2.91 -2.24
CA ILE A 141 -8.53 2.84 -2.77
C ILE A 141 -7.92 1.48 -2.47
N VAL A 142 -8.03 1.02 -1.21
CA VAL A 142 -7.34 -0.18 -0.74
C VAL A 142 -7.92 -1.43 -1.38
N PHE A 143 -9.25 -1.56 -1.48
CA PHE A 143 -9.88 -2.77 -2.01
C PHE A 143 -9.52 -3.09 -3.46
N PRO A 144 -9.63 -2.15 -4.44
CA PRO A 144 -9.21 -2.45 -5.81
C PRO A 144 -7.69 -2.65 -5.91
N SER A 145 -6.90 -1.90 -5.14
CA SER A 145 -5.43 -2.08 -5.13
C SER A 145 -5.01 -3.46 -4.62
N TRP A 146 -5.72 -3.97 -3.60
CA TRP A 146 -5.56 -5.33 -3.08
C TRP A 146 -5.92 -6.37 -4.14
N ALA A 147 -7.08 -6.25 -4.79
CA ALA A 147 -7.51 -7.18 -5.83
C ALA A 147 -6.51 -7.21 -7.00
N MET A 148 -6.02 -6.04 -7.43
CA MET A 148 -4.98 -5.93 -8.46
C MET A 148 -3.66 -6.57 -8.01
N GLY A 149 -3.23 -6.35 -6.76
CA GLY A 149 -1.99 -6.93 -6.23
C GLY A 149 -2.05 -8.45 -6.13
N VAL A 150 -3.19 -9.00 -5.68
CA VAL A 150 -3.41 -10.45 -5.65
C VAL A 150 -3.34 -11.04 -7.05
N ALA A 151 -4.06 -10.44 -8.01
CA ALA A 151 -4.03 -10.91 -9.39
C ALA A 151 -2.62 -10.86 -10.00
N ALA A 152 -1.88 -9.75 -9.79
CA ALA A 152 -0.51 -9.62 -10.26
C ALA A 152 0.43 -10.66 -9.63
N GLY A 153 0.31 -10.90 -8.32
CA GLY A 153 1.11 -11.90 -7.61
C GLY A 153 0.85 -13.32 -8.12
N LEU A 154 -0.41 -13.68 -8.36
CA LEU A 154 -0.77 -14.98 -8.93
C LEU A 154 -0.23 -15.16 -10.35
N VAL A 155 -0.26 -14.11 -11.17
CA VAL A 155 0.30 -14.14 -12.52
C VAL A 155 1.82 -14.32 -12.49
N LEU A 156 2.54 -13.58 -11.64
CA LEU A 156 3.99 -13.71 -11.50
C LEU A 156 4.39 -15.10 -11.00
N MET A 157 3.67 -15.62 -10.02
CA MET A 157 3.86 -16.99 -9.52
C MET A 157 3.65 -18.03 -10.62
N HIS A 158 2.61 -17.87 -11.43
CA HIS A 158 2.33 -18.78 -12.54
C HIS A 158 3.45 -18.77 -13.60
N PHE A 159 4.05 -17.60 -13.85
CA PHE A 159 5.22 -17.50 -14.73
C PHE A 159 6.45 -18.19 -14.12
N ASP A 160 6.70 -18.04 -12.82
CA ASP A 160 7.80 -18.71 -12.11
C ASP A 160 7.67 -20.24 -12.20
N GLU A 161 6.47 -20.77 -11.92
CA GLU A 161 6.22 -22.22 -12.00
C GLU A 161 6.35 -22.76 -13.42
N ARG A 162 5.84 -22.04 -14.43
CA ARG A 162 6.02 -22.42 -15.84
C ARG A 162 7.47 -22.43 -16.28
N SER A 163 8.25 -21.45 -15.82
CA SER A 163 9.70 -21.40 -16.08
C SER A 163 10.39 -22.63 -15.49
N PHE A 164 10.03 -23.03 -14.27
CA PHE A 164 10.55 -24.23 -13.63
C PHE A 164 10.17 -25.52 -14.39
N VAL A 165 8.91 -25.68 -14.81
CA VAL A 165 8.48 -26.83 -15.62
C VAL A 165 9.30 -26.90 -16.91
N SER A 166 9.41 -25.78 -17.63
CA SER A 166 10.15 -25.74 -18.89
C SER A 166 11.63 -26.10 -18.69
N LYS A 167 12.23 -25.68 -17.58
CA LYS A 167 13.62 -26.02 -17.23
C LYS A 167 13.77 -27.51 -16.95
N VAL A 168 12.91 -28.10 -16.13
CA VAL A 168 12.93 -29.55 -15.85
C VAL A 168 12.71 -30.37 -17.12
N ASP A 169 11.77 -29.97 -17.97
CA ASP A 169 11.53 -30.66 -19.25
C ASP A 169 12.74 -30.60 -20.17
N SER A 170 13.47 -29.47 -20.19
CA SER A 170 14.70 -29.34 -20.96
C SER A 170 15.81 -30.26 -20.44
N MET A 171 16.00 -30.33 -19.11
CA MET A 171 17.01 -31.18 -18.49
C MET A 171 16.69 -32.67 -18.66
N ARG A 172 15.41 -33.05 -18.58
CA ARG A 172 14.99 -34.43 -18.81
C ARG A 172 15.28 -34.91 -20.24
N ARG A 173 15.30 -34.00 -21.21
CA ARG A 173 15.67 -34.32 -22.60
C ARG A 173 17.18 -34.50 -22.77
N SER A 174 18.00 -33.73 -22.05
CA SER A 174 19.47 -33.85 -22.11
C SER A 174 20.02 -34.97 -21.22
N GLU A 175 19.39 -35.20 -20.08
CA GLU A 175 19.81 -36.12 -19.03
C GLU A 175 18.65 -37.08 -18.68
N PRO A 176 18.52 -38.20 -19.40
CA PRO A 176 17.43 -39.16 -19.16
C PRO A 176 17.50 -39.83 -17.78
N GLU A 177 18.64 -39.75 -17.09
CA GLU A 177 18.84 -40.26 -15.73
C GLU A 177 18.46 -39.26 -14.62
N LEU A 178 17.97 -38.07 -14.96
CA LEU A 178 17.58 -37.07 -13.97
C LEU A 178 16.48 -37.60 -13.05
N ARG A 179 16.82 -37.85 -11.78
CA ARG A 179 15.89 -38.37 -10.76
C ARG A 179 15.21 -37.28 -9.95
N GLU A 180 15.93 -36.20 -9.69
CA GLU A 180 15.48 -35.08 -8.86
C GLU A 180 16.07 -33.76 -9.32
N HIS A 181 15.32 -32.67 -9.15
CA HIS A 181 15.80 -31.32 -9.36
C HIS A 181 15.10 -30.36 -8.40
N SER A 182 15.85 -29.42 -7.82
CA SER A 182 15.34 -28.41 -6.90
C SER A 182 15.74 -27.01 -7.35
N HIS A 183 14.84 -26.05 -7.14
CA HIS A 183 15.03 -24.65 -7.50
C HIS A 183 14.38 -23.75 -6.46
N THR A 184 15.09 -22.73 -6.01
CA THR A 184 14.53 -21.69 -5.14
C THR A 184 13.50 -20.86 -5.91
N ARG A 185 12.39 -20.48 -5.28
CA ARG A 185 11.41 -19.58 -5.91
C ARG A 185 12.03 -18.20 -6.19
N ALA A 186 11.47 -17.50 -7.16
CA ALA A 186 11.89 -16.14 -7.46
C ALA A 186 11.62 -15.18 -6.27
N TRP A 187 12.39 -14.10 -6.19
CA TRP A 187 12.18 -13.02 -5.23
C TRP A 187 10.71 -12.52 -5.26
N PRO A 188 10.06 -12.26 -4.11
CA PRO A 188 10.57 -12.25 -2.73
C PRO A 188 10.47 -13.60 -1.98
N ALA A 189 10.13 -14.69 -2.67
CA ALA A 189 9.85 -16.00 -2.05
C ALA A 189 11.06 -16.95 -2.01
N GLU A 190 12.29 -16.43 -2.07
CA GLU A 190 13.54 -17.22 -2.15
C GLU A 190 13.73 -18.22 -1.00
N PHE A 191 13.06 -17.99 0.13
CA PHE A 191 13.05 -18.89 1.28
C PHE A 191 12.30 -20.21 1.04
N ALA A 192 11.54 -20.33 -0.05
CA ALA A 192 10.80 -21.53 -0.42
C ALA A 192 11.41 -22.21 -1.65
N THR A 193 11.33 -23.53 -1.69
CA THR A 193 11.91 -24.36 -2.77
C THR A 193 10.83 -25.09 -3.56
N MET A 194 10.98 -25.07 -4.88
CA MET A 194 10.27 -25.97 -5.79
C MET A 194 11.14 -27.19 -6.07
N THR A 195 10.53 -28.36 -6.05
CA THR A 195 11.21 -29.62 -6.32
C THR A 195 10.46 -30.41 -7.38
N TRP A 196 11.20 -31.18 -8.16
CA TRP A 196 10.68 -32.17 -9.07
C TRP A 196 11.36 -33.51 -8.76
N THR A 197 10.58 -34.58 -8.71
CA THR A 197 11.08 -35.95 -8.54
C THR A 197 10.39 -36.88 -9.51
N ALA A 198 11.14 -37.75 -10.20
CA ALA A 198 10.62 -38.63 -11.26
C ALA A 198 9.42 -39.49 -10.84
N GLY A 199 9.26 -39.80 -9.55
CA GLY A 199 8.12 -40.56 -9.02
C GLY A 199 6.99 -39.75 -8.36
N ARG A 200 7.20 -38.47 -8.02
CA ARG A 200 6.21 -37.62 -7.32
C ARG A 200 5.75 -36.41 -8.13
N GLY A 201 6.43 -36.08 -9.23
CA GLY A 201 6.13 -34.91 -10.05
C GLY A 201 6.65 -33.62 -9.41
N PHE A 202 5.97 -32.51 -9.70
CA PHE A 202 6.32 -31.18 -9.20
C PHE A 202 5.69 -30.93 -7.83
N ALA A 203 6.48 -30.36 -6.92
CA ALA A 203 6.04 -29.95 -5.60
C ALA A 203 6.64 -28.59 -5.23
N GLY A 204 5.93 -27.83 -4.41
CA GLY A 204 6.50 -26.70 -3.68
C GLY A 204 6.53 -27.07 -2.22
N LEU A 205 7.70 -27.07 -1.60
CA LEU A 205 7.82 -27.37 -0.18
C LEU A 205 7.73 -26.06 0.61
N PRO A 206 6.92 -26.00 1.68
CA PRO A 206 6.97 -24.87 2.60
C PRO A 206 8.36 -24.82 3.28
N PRO A 207 8.80 -23.65 3.78
CA PRO A 207 10.14 -23.47 4.33
C PRO A 207 10.49 -24.42 5.49
N PHE A 208 9.49 -24.93 6.21
CA PHE A 208 9.68 -25.85 7.34
C PHE A 208 9.88 -27.31 6.93
N GLU A 209 9.51 -27.67 5.70
CA GLU A 209 9.64 -29.03 5.14
C GLU A 209 10.71 -29.15 4.06
N SER A 210 11.26 -28.02 3.59
CA SER A 210 12.44 -28.06 2.74
C SER A 210 13.53 -28.83 3.49
N PRO A 211 14.14 -29.86 2.89
CA PRO A 211 15.37 -30.40 3.43
C PRO A 211 16.29 -29.20 3.57
N LYS A 212 16.71 -28.90 4.80
CA LYS A 212 17.80 -27.95 5.00
C LYS A 212 18.88 -28.42 4.05
N THR A 213 19.29 -27.54 3.15
CA THR A 213 20.52 -27.75 2.43
C THR A 213 21.53 -27.97 3.53
N ASP A 214 22.00 -29.21 3.69
CA ASP A 214 23.24 -29.56 4.36
C ASP A 214 24.35 -28.92 3.52
N ARG A 215 24.36 -27.59 3.47
CA ARG A 215 25.51 -26.81 3.07
C ARG A 215 26.45 -26.89 4.26
N ALA A 216 27.25 -27.94 4.21
CA ALA A 216 28.69 -27.84 4.38
C ALA A 216 29.09 -26.75 5.39
N ILE A 217 28.95 -27.08 6.67
CA ILE A 217 29.98 -26.72 7.64
C ILE A 217 31.13 -27.70 7.38
N ASP A 218 31.79 -27.50 6.26
CA ASP A 218 33.13 -28.02 5.98
C ASP A 218 33.92 -26.81 5.47
N LYS A 219 34.31 -25.98 6.44
CA LYS A 219 35.59 -25.26 6.54
C LYS A 219 35.60 -24.38 7.79
#